data_AF-A0A7S4HXD5-F1
#
_entry.id   AF-A0A7S4HXD5-F1
#
_cell.length_a   1.000
_cell.length_b   1.000
_cell.length_c   1.000
_cell.angle_alpha   90.00
_cell.angle_beta   90.00
_cell.angle_gamma   90.00
#
_symmetry.space_group_name_H-M   'P 1'
#
loop_
_entity.id
_entity.type
_entity.pdbx_description
1 polymer ?
#
loop_
_entity_poly.entity_id
_entity_poly.type
_entity_poly.pdbx_seq_one_letter_code
_entity_poly.pdbx_strand_id
1 'polypeptide(L)'
;AGVDSMMMGTEGGHPSQAAGPRHHPRVAEIVHMLELAHRSCAAPVSGGGGRGHNGTGIGGGGGGGHDDDDNDDDDRLLDSGSALSSLFDELTLAVRGGGLAPPVRRWVLDRFSSDLEDMYLGDLADPGQTQTQREVERVLSYPESSQSMGGTAGATAGQGIILNEEDKALLATARDNPRAPPGELRFNIDGEDALVYVRFLPLLASNDPELRCALPRRLCPLLRLLATCYDTRYGGVGLGEIDAVLGCPMLLPSEHSVGYDFRDLSPPQKWTAAACSYHSASWCRELINSFAYSAAFHSSSSSSQGEVA
;
A
#
# COMPACT_ATOMS: atom_id res chain seq x y z
N ALA A 1 58.94 -16.46 9.21
CA ALA A 1 60.12 -15.89 9.90
C ALA A 1 60.40 -14.54 9.27
N GLY A 2 60.35 -13.39 9.94
CA GLY A 2 60.04 -13.00 11.31
C GLY A 2 60.20 -11.47 11.37
N VAL A 3 59.34 -10.81 12.16
CA VAL A 3 59.58 -9.66 13.09
C VAL A 3 60.66 -8.60 12.71
N ASP A 4 60.47 -7.28 12.85
CA ASP A 4 59.70 -6.54 13.85
C ASP A 4 59.73 -5.01 13.61
N SER A 5 58.95 -4.28 14.43
CA SER A 5 59.19 -2.90 14.93
C SER A 5 58.56 -1.72 14.16
N MET A 6 57.40 -1.22 14.60
CA MET A 6 57.18 -0.15 15.62
C MET A 6 57.36 1.28 15.10
N MET A 7 56.23 1.98 14.98
CA MET A 7 56.12 3.43 15.25
C MET A 7 54.78 3.66 15.94
N MET A 8 54.84 4.01 17.22
CA MET A 8 53.71 4.52 18.00
C MET A 8 53.49 6.00 17.65
N GLY A 9 52.23 6.36 17.41
CA GLY A 9 51.76 7.74 17.37
C GLY A 9 50.50 7.86 18.23
N THR A 10 50.69 8.16 19.51
CA THR A 10 49.64 8.55 20.46
C THR A 10 49.33 10.03 20.31
N GLU A 11 48.16 10.37 19.79
CA GLU A 11 47.50 11.64 20.09
C GLU A 11 46.03 11.39 20.43
N GLY A 12 45.74 11.55 21.72
CA GLY A 12 44.40 11.55 22.27
C GLY A 12 43.72 12.87 21.96
N GLY A 13 42.79 12.84 21.01
CA GLY A 13 41.73 13.83 20.86
C GLY A 13 40.42 13.21 21.35
N HIS A 14 39.94 13.64 22.52
CA HIS A 14 38.58 13.37 22.97
C HIS A 14 37.59 13.77 21.85
N PRO A 15 36.76 12.86 21.30
CA PRO A 15 35.58 13.29 20.61
C PRO A 15 34.66 13.89 21.66
N SER A 16 34.56 15.22 21.65
CA SER A 16 33.45 15.94 22.25
C SER A 16 32.18 15.19 21.86
N GLN A 17 31.43 14.70 22.86
CA GLN A 17 30.10 14.15 22.68
C GLN A 17 29.21 15.27 22.14
N ALA A 18 29.26 15.49 20.84
CA ALA A 18 28.26 16.24 20.13
C ALA A 18 26.95 15.47 20.34
N ALA A 19 25.99 16.13 21.00
CA ALA A 19 24.63 15.65 21.13
C ALA A 19 24.19 15.06 19.78
N GLY A 20 23.74 13.81 19.79
CA GLY A 20 23.40 13.09 18.57
C GLY A 20 22.44 13.89 17.68
N PRO A 21 22.39 13.59 16.37
CA PRO A 21 21.66 14.35 15.35
C PRO A 21 20.13 14.44 15.54
N ARG A 22 19.60 14.00 16.70
CA ARG A 22 18.21 14.10 17.14
C ARG A 22 17.85 15.44 17.82
N HIS A 23 18.82 16.34 18.03
CA HIS A 23 18.59 17.55 18.83
C HIS A 23 18.80 18.89 18.11
N HIS A 24 18.91 18.92 16.78
CA HIS A 24 18.95 20.21 16.10
C HIS A 24 17.54 20.82 16.08
N PRO A 25 17.30 21.99 16.70
CA PRO A 25 15.95 22.56 16.87
C PRO A 25 15.22 22.74 15.53
N ARG A 26 15.95 23.11 14.47
CA ARG A 26 15.38 23.22 13.11
C ARG A 26 14.89 21.89 12.52
N VAL A 27 15.53 20.76 12.86
CA VAL A 27 15.07 19.44 12.38
C VAL A 27 13.73 19.10 13.04
N ALA A 28 13.61 19.34 14.34
CA ALA A 28 12.36 19.14 15.07
C ALA A 28 11.24 20.05 14.55
N GLU A 29 11.55 21.31 14.25
CA GLU A 29 10.60 22.25 13.65
C GLU A 29 10.12 21.79 12.26
N ILE A 30 11.03 21.34 11.38
CA ILE A 30 10.66 20.83 10.06
C ILE A 30 9.79 19.58 10.17
N VAL A 31 10.17 18.62 11.03
CA VAL A 31 9.36 17.42 11.28
C VAL A 31 7.97 17.81 11.77
N HIS A 32 7.88 18.75 12.71
CA HIS A 32 6.59 19.23 13.21
C HIS A 32 5.74 19.88 12.11
N MET A 33 6.34 20.70 11.23
CA MET A 33 5.62 21.29 10.09
C MET A 33 5.12 20.21 9.12
N LEU A 34 5.92 19.16 8.87
CA LEU A 34 5.50 18.04 8.02
C LEU A 34 4.36 17.24 8.64
N GLU A 35 4.39 17.02 9.96
CA GLU A 35 3.27 16.39 10.68
C GLU A 35 1.99 17.22 10.59
N LEU A 36 2.10 18.54 10.76
CA LEU A 36 0.95 19.44 10.63
C LEU A 36 0.41 19.45 9.20
N ALA A 37 1.29 19.51 8.20
CA ALA A 37 0.90 19.45 6.79
C ALA A 37 0.20 18.13 6.48
N HIS A 38 0.79 17.00 6.88
CA HIS A 38 0.19 15.68 6.74
C HIS A 38 -1.21 15.60 7.36
N ARG A 39 -1.35 16.02 8.63
CA ARG A 39 -2.66 16.02 9.30
C ARG A 39 -3.67 16.93 8.62
N SER A 40 -3.23 18.09 8.12
CA SER A 40 -4.11 19.03 7.42
C SER A 40 -4.58 18.47 6.07
N CYS A 41 -3.71 17.74 5.36
CA CYS A 41 -4.05 17.07 4.11
C CYS A 41 -4.89 15.78 4.32
N ALA A 42 -4.70 15.11 5.46
CA ALA A 42 -5.42 13.89 5.81
C ALA A 42 -6.78 14.16 6.47
N ALA A 43 -6.98 15.33 7.08
CA ALA A 43 -8.24 15.64 7.73
C ALA A 43 -9.39 15.71 6.71
N PRO A 44 -10.54 15.06 6.99
CA PRO A 44 -11.74 15.28 6.20
C PRO A 44 -12.07 16.78 6.28
N VAL A 45 -12.40 17.40 5.14
CA VAL A 45 -12.78 18.81 5.07
C VAL A 45 -14.08 18.97 5.86
N SER A 46 -13.96 19.24 7.16
CA SER A 46 -15.10 19.49 8.03
C SER A 46 -15.84 20.68 7.43
N GLY A 47 -17.05 20.44 6.93
CA GLY A 47 -17.83 21.38 6.13
C GLY A 47 -17.68 22.80 6.65
N GLY A 48 -17.10 23.67 5.81
CA GLY A 48 -17.06 25.10 6.07
C GLY A 48 -18.48 25.56 6.35
N GLY A 49 -18.69 26.02 7.59
CA GLY A 49 -19.98 26.42 8.10
C GLY A 49 -20.71 27.32 7.11
N GLY A 50 -21.96 26.95 6.82
CA GLY A 50 -22.88 27.75 6.02
C GLY A 50 -22.84 29.19 6.49
N ARG A 51 -22.34 30.07 5.62
CA ARG A 51 -22.48 31.51 5.78
C ARG A 51 -23.98 31.79 5.72
N GLY A 52 -24.60 31.96 6.88
CA GLY A 52 -26.00 32.30 7.03
C GLY A 52 -26.34 33.54 6.21
N HIS A 53 -26.97 33.33 5.06
CA HIS A 53 -27.65 34.38 4.33
C HIS A 53 -29.02 34.53 4.97
N ASN A 54 -29.16 35.49 5.88
CA ASN A 54 -30.46 35.99 6.32
C ASN A 54 -31.12 36.71 5.14
N GLY A 55 -31.79 35.94 4.28
CA GLY A 55 -32.67 36.44 3.24
C GLY A 55 -34.11 36.02 3.56
N THR A 56 -34.87 36.93 4.17
CA THR A 56 -36.33 36.84 4.26
C THR A 56 -36.94 36.71 2.87
N GLY A 57 -37.55 35.57 2.56
CA GLY A 57 -38.24 35.32 1.29
C GLY A 57 -39.41 34.35 1.49
N ILE A 58 -40.61 34.91 1.44
CA ILE A 58 -41.91 34.23 1.52
C ILE A 58 -42.18 33.46 0.22
N GLY A 59 -42.68 32.22 0.30
CA GLY A 59 -43.52 31.64 -0.77
C GLY A 59 -43.38 30.14 -1.07
N GLY A 60 -44.31 29.35 -0.53
CA GLY A 60 -45.17 28.39 -1.24
C GLY A 60 -44.61 27.26 -2.13
N GLY A 61 -45.09 26.04 -1.85
CA GLY A 61 -45.48 25.06 -2.90
C GLY A 61 -44.68 23.75 -2.87
N GLY A 62 -45.38 22.64 -2.60
CA GLY A 62 -44.78 21.31 -2.41
C GLY A 62 -44.29 20.61 -3.68
N GLY A 63 -43.61 19.47 -3.48
CA GLY A 63 -43.38 18.46 -4.51
C GLY A 63 -42.06 17.70 -4.35
N GLY A 64 -42.15 16.43 -3.94
CA GLY A 64 -41.18 15.37 -4.25
C GLY A 64 -39.80 15.45 -3.61
N GLY A 65 -39.61 14.81 -2.45
CA GLY A 65 -38.29 14.47 -1.94
C GLY A 65 -37.63 13.43 -2.85
N HIS A 66 -36.49 13.80 -3.43
CA HIS A 66 -35.56 12.90 -4.09
C HIS A 66 -34.25 13.01 -3.32
N ASP A 67 -33.79 11.88 -2.79
CA ASP A 67 -32.64 11.73 -1.90
C ASP A 67 -31.33 11.87 -2.70
N ASP A 68 -30.88 13.11 -2.96
CA ASP A 68 -29.64 13.43 -3.70
C ASP A 68 -28.47 13.87 -2.79
N ASP A 69 -28.60 13.76 -1.46
CA ASP A 69 -27.62 14.32 -0.49
C ASP A 69 -26.32 13.48 -0.31
N ASP A 70 -26.19 12.29 -0.91
CA ASP A 70 -25.02 11.40 -0.69
C ASP A 70 -23.76 11.77 -1.51
N ASN A 71 -23.83 12.67 -2.50
CA ASN A 71 -22.70 12.94 -3.40
C ASN A 71 -21.72 14.02 -2.90
N ASP A 72 -22.16 14.93 -2.04
CA ASP A 72 -21.35 16.10 -1.63
C ASP A 72 -20.14 15.73 -0.75
N ASP A 73 -20.23 14.61 -0.01
CA ASP A 73 -19.15 14.14 0.85
C ASP A 73 -18.04 13.42 0.07
N ASP A 74 -18.40 12.71 -1.02
CA ASP A 74 -17.42 12.09 -1.90
C ASP A 74 -16.55 13.18 -2.57
N ASP A 75 -17.14 14.27 -3.10
CA ASP A 75 -16.40 15.37 -3.74
C ASP A 75 -15.37 16.06 -2.83
N ARG A 76 -15.66 16.22 -1.54
CA ARG A 76 -14.69 16.78 -0.57
C ARG A 76 -13.54 15.84 -0.27
N LEU A 77 -13.83 14.54 -0.20
CA LEU A 77 -12.80 13.52 0.03
C LEU A 77 -11.92 13.33 -1.20
N LEU A 78 -12.48 13.54 -2.40
CA LEU A 78 -11.71 13.60 -3.64
C LEU A 78 -10.65 14.70 -3.61
N ASP A 79 -10.93 15.85 -2.99
CA ASP A 79 -10.00 16.98 -2.84
C ASP A 79 -8.91 16.70 -1.78
N SER A 80 -9.29 16.18 -0.61
CA SER A 80 -8.33 15.80 0.45
C SER A 80 -7.36 14.68 0.03
N GLY A 81 -7.86 13.69 -0.73
CA GLY A 81 -7.03 12.65 -1.34
C GLY A 81 -5.96 13.25 -2.27
N SER A 82 -6.32 14.27 -3.05
CA SER A 82 -5.41 14.96 -3.95
C SER A 82 -4.33 15.75 -3.20
N ALA A 83 -4.69 16.44 -2.11
CA ALA A 83 -3.74 17.24 -1.35
C ALA A 83 -2.60 16.39 -0.74
N LEU A 84 -2.94 15.23 -0.15
CA LEU A 84 -1.92 14.35 0.43
C LEU A 84 -1.06 13.67 -0.65
N SER A 85 -1.66 13.28 -1.79
CA SER A 85 -0.92 12.80 -2.95
C SER A 85 0.10 13.84 -3.45
N SER A 86 -0.30 15.11 -3.54
CA SER A 86 0.62 16.20 -3.90
C SER A 86 1.74 16.40 -2.87
N LEU A 87 1.44 16.28 -1.57
CA LEU A 87 2.48 16.32 -0.53
C LEU A 87 3.52 15.21 -0.73
N PHE A 88 3.09 13.99 -1.04
CA PHE A 88 4.03 12.89 -1.33
C PHE A 88 4.89 13.14 -2.56
N ASP A 89 4.32 13.72 -3.62
CA ASP A 89 5.08 14.09 -4.82
C ASP A 89 6.11 15.19 -4.52
N GLU A 90 5.74 16.23 -3.76
CA GLU A 90 6.68 17.29 -3.36
C GLU A 90 7.78 16.78 -2.44
N LEU A 91 7.45 15.88 -1.50
CA LEU A 91 8.46 15.21 -0.66
C LEU A 91 9.39 14.35 -1.51
N THR A 92 8.87 13.67 -2.53
CA THR A 92 9.68 12.88 -3.45
C THR A 92 10.70 13.77 -4.17
N LEU A 93 10.26 14.91 -4.70
CA LEU A 93 11.13 15.88 -5.35
C LEU A 93 12.18 16.44 -4.37
N ALA A 94 11.78 16.76 -3.14
CA ALA A 94 12.69 17.26 -2.11
C ALA A 94 13.75 16.22 -1.70
N VAL A 95 13.39 14.93 -1.66
CA VAL A 95 14.35 13.84 -1.41
C VAL A 95 15.31 13.69 -2.59
N ARG A 96 14.80 13.58 -3.83
CA ARG A 96 15.62 13.43 -5.04
C ARG A 96 16.59 14.59 -5.24
N GLY A 97 16.13 15.81 -4.99
CA GLY A 97 16.95 17.02 -5.10
C GLY A 97 17.96 17.21 -3.97
N GLY A 98 17.99 16.33 -2.96
CA GLY A 98 18.82 16.50 -1.78
C GLY A 98 18.41 17.66 -0.89
N GLY A 99 17.19 18.19 -1.05
CA GLY A 99 16.66 19.34 -0.32
C GLY A 99 16.30 19.05 1.14
N LEU A 100 16.17 17.77 1.52
CA LEU A 100 15.90 17.36 2.90
C LEU A 100 17.17 16.89 3.61
N ALA A 101 17.38 17.39 4.82
CA ALA A 101 18.46 16.93 5.69
C ALA A 101 18.31 15.43 6.05
N PRO A 102 19.41 14.66 6.21
CA PRO A 102 19.32 13.22 6.45
C PRO A 102 18.43 12.79 7.63
N PRO A 103 18.40 13.51 8.78
CA PRO A 103 17.46 13.18 9.86
C PRO A 103 15.99 13.31 9.46
N VAL A 104 15.64 14.32 8.65
CA VAL A 104 14.27 14.54 8.17
C VAL A 104 13.88 13.46 7.17
N ARG A 105 14.78 13.09 6.24
CA ARG A 105 14.52 11.99 5.30
C ARG A 105 14.26 10.67 6.00
N ARG A 106 15.03 10.38 7.07
CA ARG A 106 14.81 9.17 7.87
C ARG A 106 13.43 9.20 8.54
N TRP A 107 13.04 10.34 9.11
CA TRP A 107 11.70 10.48 9.68
C TRP A 107 10.59 10.28 8.63
N VAL A 108 10.73 10.88 7.44
CA VAL A 108 9.78 10.71 6.33
C VAL A 108 9.65 9.23 5.97
N LEU A 109 10.78 8.54 5.80
CA LEU A 109 10.80 7.10 5.50
C LEU A 109 10.12 6.28 6.61
N ASP A 110 10.55 6.44 7.86
CA ASP A 110 10.03 5.67 8.99
C ASP A 110 8.52 5.90 9.18
N ARG A 111 8.05 7.14 9.01
CA ARG A 111 6.63 7.50 9.16
C ARG A 111 5.76 6.88 8.07
N PHE A 112 6.20 6.99 6.81
CA PHE A 112 5.37 6.63 5.66
C PHE A 112 5.49 5.16 5.25
N SER A 113 6.53 4.44 5.68
CA SER A 113 6.60 2.99 5.50
C SER A 113 5.46 2.30 6.26
N SER A 114 5.21 2.70 7.51
CA SER A 114 4.06 2.19 8.28
C SER A 114 2.73 2.52 7.61
N ASP A 115 2.59 3.71 7.05
CA ASP A 115 1.38 4.10 6.32
C ASP A 115 1.14 3.20 5.08
N LEU A 116 2.18 2.70 4.42
CA LEU A 116 2.04 1.73 3.33
C LEU A 116 1.52 0.38 3.85
N GLU A 117 2.20 -0.15 4.87
CA GLU A 117 1.89 -1.45 5.47
C GLU A 117 0.48 -1.47 6.07
N ASP A 118 0.16 -0.52 6.94
CA ASP A 118 -1.07 -0.51 7.72
C ASP A 118 -2.32 -0.26 6.85
N MET A 119 -2.21 0.59 5.82
CA MET A 119 -3.38 1.05 5.06
C MET A 119 -3.60 0.28 3.75
N TYR A 120 -2.55 -0.27 3.13
CA TYR A 120 -2.64 -0.80 1.77
C TYR A 120 -2.30 -2.27 1.64
N LEU A 121 -1.56 -2.81 2.60
CA LEU A 121 -1.15 -4.21 2.59
C LEU A 121 -2.00 -5.01 3.58
N GLY A 122 -2.23 -6.27 3.26
CA GLY A 122 -2.78 -7.26 4.17
C GLY A 122 -1.90 -8.49 4.22
N ASP A 123 -2.04 -9.28 5.28
CA ASP A 123 -1.19 -10.44 5.53
C ASP A 123 -1.75 -11.73 4.91
N LEU A 124 -0.86 -12.51 4.32
CA LEU A 124 -1.10 -13.90 3.94
C LEU A 124 -0.50 -14.84 4.98
N ALA A 125 -1.13 -15.99 5.17
CA ALA A 125 -0.60 -17.04 6.02
C ALA A 125 0.73 -17.56 5.46
N ASP A 126 1.70 -17.75 6.33
CA ASP A 126 3.00 -18.32 5.97
C ASP A 126 2.83 -19.74 5.41
N PRO A 127 3.33 -20.03 4.19
CA PRO A 127 3.29 -21.36 3.59
C PRO A 127 3.97 -22.42 4.48
N GLY A 128 5.01 -22.05 5.24
CA GLY A 128 5.74 -22.96 6.14
C GLY A 128 4.92 -23.38 7.37
N GLN A 129 4.05 -22.50 7.88
CA GLN A 129 3.17 -22.83 9.00
C GLN A 129 1.97 -23.69 8.55
N THR A 130 1.45 -23.42 7.36
CA THR A 130 0.30 -24.14 6.81
C THR A 130 0.65 -25.56 6.33
N GLN A 131 1.86 -25.82 5.84
CA GLN A 131 2.32 -27.19 5.58
C GLN A 131 2.37 -28.04 6.85
N THR A 132 2.90 -27.47 7.95
CA THR A 132 2.98 -28.17 9.24
C THR A 132 1.59 -28.49 9.79
N GLN A 133 0.64 -27.57 9.68
CA GLN A 133 -0.77 -27.82 10.05
C GLN A 133 -1.44 -28.87 9.15
N ARG A 134 -1.25 -28.78 7.84
CA ARG A 134 -1.80 -29.77 6.88
C ARG A 134 -1.20 -31.15 7.07
N GLU A 135 0.07 -31.25 7.44
CA GLU A 135 0.73 -32.53 7.72
C GLU A 135 0.24 -33.13 9.05
N VAL A 136 0.04 -32.30 10.08
CA VAL A 136 -0.58 -32.73 11.35
C VAL A 136 -2.04 -33.17 11.15
N GLU A 137 -2.85 -32.45 10.37
CA GLU A 137 -4.22 -32.87 10.03
C GLU A 137 -4.25 -34.14 9.17
N ARG A 138 -3.29 -34.32 8.27
CA ARG A 138 -3.18 -35.52 7.42
C ARG A 138 -2.73 -36.75 8.22
N VAL A 139 -1.96 -36.57 9.29
CA VAL A 139 -1.57 -37.63 10.24
C VAL A 139 -2.73 -37.98 11.19
N LEU A 140 -3.65 -37.05 11.46
CA LEU A 140 -4.78 -37.24 12.37
C LEU A 140 -6.09 -37.67 11.68
N SER A 141 -6.17 -37.64 10.35
CA SER A 141 -7.36 -38.06 9.60
C SER A 141 -7.25 -39.51 9.10
N TYR A 142 -8.10 -40.38 9.65
CA TYR A 142 -8.33 -41.74 9.14
C TYR A 142 -9.03 -41.70 7.77
N PRO A 143 -8.83 -42.71 6.88
CA PRO A 143 -9.45 -42.70 5.57
C PRO A 143 -10.92 -43.13 5.69
N GLU A 144 -11.85 -42.19 5.54
CA GLU A 144 -13.24 -42.53 5.21
C GLU A 144 -13.49 -42.37 3.71
N SER A 145 -14.10 -43.42 3.18
CA SER A 145 -14.47 -43.64 1.80
C SER A 145 -15.72 -42.86 1.37
N SER A 146 -15.77 -42.61 0.05
CA SER A 146 -16.94 -42.39 -0.84
C SER A 146 -17.60 -41.01 -0.97
N GLN A 147 -17.43 -40.47 -2.19
CA GLN A 147 -18.39 -39.80 -3.08
C GLN A 147 -19.29 -38.67 -2.55
N SER A 148 -19.09 -37.47 -3.11
CA SER A 148 -20.17 -36.53 -3.44
C SER A 148 -19.73 -35.58 -4.56
N MET A 149 -20.50 -35.56 -5.65
CA MET A 149 -20.44 -34.54 -6.70
C MET A 149 -21.14 -33.27 -6.21
N GLY A 150 -20.44 -32.14 -6.22
CA GLY A 150 -21.00 -30.80 -6.02
C GLY A 150 -19.93 -29.76 -6.31
N GLY A 151 -20.11 -28.98 -7.37
CA GLY A 151 -19.11 -28.06 -7.91
C GLY A 151 -18.67 -27.01 -6.90
N THR A 152 -17.45 -27.13 -6.42
CA THR A 152 -16.71 -26.07 -5.75
C THR A 152 -16.05 -25.20 -6.81
N ALA A 153 -16.38 -23.90 -6.79
CA ALA A 153 -15.58 -22.87 -7.45
C ALA A 153 -14.10 -23.14 -7.16
N GLY A 154 -13.31 -23.22 -8.23
CA GLY A 154 -11.92 -23.63 -8.15
C GLY A 154 -11.14 -22.68 -7.25
N ALA A 155 -10.83 -23.14 -6.03
CA ALA A 155 -9.65 -22.68 -5.34
C ALA A 155 -8.47 -23.11 -6.23
N THR A 156 -7.98 -22.18 -7.03
CA THR A 156 -6.75 -22.35 -7.79
C THR A 156 -5.65 -22.62 -6.78
N ALA A 157 -5.10 -23.84 -6.81
CA ALA A 157 -3.99 -24.24 -5.96
C ALA A 157 -2.85 -23.21 -6.11
N GLY A 158 -2.50 -22.53 -5.02
CA GLY A 158 -1.45 -21.49 -4.99
C GLY A 158 -1.90 -20.08 -4.58
N GLN A 159 -3.18 -19.84 -4.30
CA GLN A 159 -3.61 -18.57 -3.68
C GLN A 159 -3.35 -18.60 -2.16
N GLY A 160 -2.54 -17.66 -1.67
CA GLY A 160 -2.24 -17.51 -0.24
C GLY A 160 -3.52 -17.32 0.61
N ILE A 161 -3.46 -17.73 1.87
CA ILE A 161 -4.61 -17.64 2.78
C ILE A 161 -4.64 -16.26 3.44
N ILE A 162 -5.64 -15.43 3.14
CA ILE A 162 -5.83 -14.14 3.79
C ILE A 162 -6.11 -14.32 5.29
N LEU A 163 -5.36 -13.62 6.14
CA LEU A 163 -5.53 -13.66 7.60
C LEU A 163 -6.62 -12.72 8.12
N ASN A 164 -6.87 -11.60 7.43
CA ASN A 164 -7.91 -10.66 7.80
C ASN A 164 -9.30 -11.21 7.42
N GLU A 165 -10.18 -11.40 8.41
CA GLU A 165 -11.51 -12.01 8.19
C GLU A 165 -12.45 -11.12 7.35
N GLU A 166 -12.31 -9.79 7.39
CA GLU A 166 -13.13 -8.88 6.55
C GLU A 166 -12.73 -9.01 5.08
N ASP A 167 -11.43 -8.99 4.79
CA ASP A 167 -10.92 -9.16 3.43
C ASP A 167 -11.20 -10.57 2.88
N LYS A 168 -11.11 -11.59 3.74
CA LYS A 168 -11.46 -12.97 3.41
C LYS A 168 -12.95 -13.14 3.10
N ALA A 169 -13.84 -12.40 3.76
CA ALA A 169 -15.27 -12.41 3.43
C ALA A 169 -15.51 -11.98 1.97
N LEU A 170 -14.71 -11.05 1.44
CA LEU A 170 -14.82 -10.59 0.04
C LEU A 170 -14.45 -11.67 -0.99
N LEU A 171 -13.63 -12.66 -0.60
CA LEU A 171 -13.35 -13.85 -1.43
C LEU A 171 -14.54 -14.82 -1.46
N ALA A 172 -15.29 -14.93 -0.36
CA ALA A 172 -16.35 -15.92 -0.18
C ALA A 172 -17.66 -15.58 -0.93
N THR A 173 -17.59 -14.81 -2.03
CA THR A 173 -18.77 -14.27 -2.75
C THR A 173 -19.72 -13.52 -1.81
N ALA A 174 -19.20 -12.78 -0.82
CA ALA A 174 -20.01 -12.08 0.17
C ALA A 174 -21.07 -11.19 -0.51
N ARG A 175 -22.31 -11.69 -0.50
CA ARG A 175 -23.51 -10.98 -0.97
C ARG A 175 -23.91 -9.82 -0.06
N ASP A 176 -23.22 -9.67 1.07
CA ASP A 176 -23.60 -8.77 2.16
C ASP A 176 -23.01 -7.35 1.99
N ASN A 177 -22.03 -7.15 1.10
CA ASN A 177 -21.55 -5.82 0.74
C ASN A 177 -22.12 -5.40 -0.64
N PRO A 178 -23.05 -4.43 -0.71
CA PRO A 178 -23.68 -4.01 -1.96
C PRO A 178 -22.71 -3.32 -2.94
N ARG A 179 -21.50 -2.95 -2.50
CA ARG A 179 -20.45 -2.32 -3.32
C ARG A 179 -19.38 -3.31 -3.79
N ALA A 180 -19.26 -4.47 -3.16
CA ALA A 180 -18.23 -5.44 -3.49
C ALA A 180 -18.72 -6.43 -4.57
N PRO A 181 -18.10 -6.49 -5.75
CA PRO A 181 -18.19 -7.67 -6.60
C PRO A 181 -17.44 -8.85 -5.93
N PRO A 182 -17.69 -10.10 -6.36
CA PRO A 182 -16.88 -11.26 -5.96
C PRO A 182 -15.38 -10.99 -6.12
N GLY A 183 -14.59 -11.24 -5.08
CA GLY A 183 -13.15 -10.98 -5.05
C GLY A 183 -12.28 -12.21 -5.32
N GLU A 184 -11.04 -11.96 -5.73
CA GLU A 184 -10.00 -12.96 -5.97
C GLU A 184 -8.60 -12.35 -5.76
N LEU A 185 -7.64 -13.14 -5.26
CA LEU A 185 -6.22 -12.78 -5.27
C LEU A 185 -5.64 -13.01 -6.67
N ARG A 186 -5.23 -11.94 -7.34
CA ARG A 186 -4.79 -11.97 -8.73
C ARG A 186 -3.37 -11.43 -8.89
N PHE A 187 -2.72 -11.84 -9.98
CA PHE A 187 -1.37 -11.41 -10.36
C PHE A 187 -0.28 -11.74 -9.33
N ASN A 188 -0.41 -12.89 -8.64
CA ASN A 188 0.63 -13.39 -7.74
C ASN A 188 1.86 -13.84 -8.55
N ILE A 189 2.97 -13.11 -8.45
CA ILE A 189 4.24 -13.49 -9.08
C ILE A 189 5.10 -14.31 -8.13
N ASP A 190 5.03 -14.03 -6.82
CA ASP A 190 5.77 -14.74 -5.78
C ASP A 190 5.19 -16.13 -5.46
N GLY A 191 3.99 -16.44 -5.94
CA GLY A 191 3.36 -17.74 -5.76
C GLY A 191 3.15 -18.06 -4.28
N GLU A 192 3.69 -19.18 -3.81
CA GLU A 192 3.56 -19.61 -2.42
C GLU A 192 4.39 -18.75 -1.44
N ASP A 193 5.41 -18.02 -1.93
CA ASP A 193 6.31 -17.21 -1.10
C ASP A 193 5.71 -15.83 -0.73
N ALA A 194 4.54 -15.50 -1.27
CA ALA A 194 3.87 -14.24 -0.97
C ALA A 194 3.42 -14.17 0.49
N LEU A 195 3.94 -13.20 1.25
CA LEU A 195 3.57 -12.95 2.64
C LEU A 195 2.54 -11.83 2.82
N VAL A 196 2.39 -10.97 1.81
CA VAL A 196 1.48 -9.82 1.82
C VAL A 196 0.65 -9.76 0.54
N TYR A 197 -0.40 -8.95 0.51
CA TYR A 197 -1.18 -8.63 -0.68
C TYR A 197 -1.66 -7.18 -0.66
N VAL A 198 -1.96 -6.60 -1.83
CA VAL A 198 -2.48 -5.23 -1.93
C VAL A 198 -4.02 -5.20 -1.86
N ARG A 199 -4.58 -4.33 -1.01
CA ARG A 199 -6.00 -4.28 -0.62
C ARG A 199 -6.89 -3.41 -1.53
N PHE A 200 -6.82 -3.55 -2.85
CA PHE A 200 -7.64 -2.71 -3.74
C PHE A 200 -9.15 -2.88 -3.56
N LEU A 201 -9.65 -4.12 -3.60
CA LEU A 201 -11.08 -4.39 -3.45
C LEU A 201 -11.62 -3.99 -2.06
N PRO A 202 -10.99 -4.36 -0.92
CA PRO A 202 -11.43 -3.90 0.39
C PRO A 202 -11.54 -2.38 0.51
N LEU A 203 -10.54 -1.64 0.02
CA LEU A 203 -10.52 -0.18 0.08
C LEU A 203 -11.66 0.42 -0.74
N LEU A 204 -11.80 0.00 -2.00
CA LEU A 204 -12.76 0.58 -2.94
C LEU A 204 -14.21 0.12 -2.70
N ALA A 205 -14.40 -1.04 -2.07
CA ALA A 205 -15.72 -1.53 -1.68
C ALA A 205 -16.13 -1.09 -0.26
N SER A 206 -15.27 -0.34 0.45
CA SER A 206 -15.56 0.11 1.81
C SER A 206 -16.78 1.03 1.85
N ASN A 207 -17.53 0.93 2.94
CA ASN A 207 -18.57 1.90 3.27
C ASN A 207 -17.97 3.23 3.74
N ASP A 208 -16.74 3.21 4.28
CA ASP A 208 -16.00 4.41 4.65
C ASP A 208 -15.58 5.18 3.39
N PRO A 209 -16.10 6.40 3.18
CA PRO A 209 -15.74 7.23 2.05
C PRO A 209 -14.25 7.61 2.00
N GLU A 210 -13.56 7.74 3.15
CA GLU A 210 -12.12 8.06 3.17
C GLU A 210 -11.29 6.91 2.57
N LEU A 211 -11.58 5.68 3.00
CA LEU A 211 -10.93 4.48 2.48
C LEU A 211 -11.21 4.29 0.98
N ARG A 212 -12.42 4.63 0.53
CA ARG A 212 -12.85 4.45 -0.85
C ARG A 212 -12.31 5.52 -1.81
N CYS A 213 -12.35 6.78 -1.40
CA CYS A 213 -12.10 7.91 -2.31
C CYS A 213 -10.67 8.45 -2.19
N ALA A 214 -10.07 8.43 -0.99
CA ALA A 214 -8.80 9.09 -0.74
C ALA A 214 -7.60 8.12 -0.77
N LEU A 215 -7.68 6.97 -0.10
CA LEU A 215 -6.53 6.06 0.02
C LEU A 215 -6.01 5.53 -1.33
N PRO A 216 -6.84 5.01 -2.26
CA PRO A 216 -6.34 4.44 -3.52
C PRO A 216 -5.56 5.46 -4.38
N ARG A 217 -5.82 6.76 -4.22
CA ARG A 217 -5.13 7.85 -4.92
C ARG A 217 -3.74 8.15 -4.35
N ARG A 218 -3.57 7.90 -3.05
CA ARG A 218 -2.35 8.17 -2.28
C ARG A 218 -1.30 7.06 -2.46
N LEU A 219 -1.72 5.84 -2.83
CA LEU A 219 -0.85 4.67 -2.92
C LEU A 219 0.35 4.84 -3.86
N CYS A 220 0.14 5.27 -5.12
CA CYS A 220 1.24 5.37 -6.07
C CYS A 220 2.25 6.48 -5.71
N PRO A 221 1.82 7.71 -5.33
CA PRO A 221 2.73 8.73 -4.81
C PRO A 221 3.48 8.28 -3.54
N LEU A 222 2.82 7.56 -2.64
CA LEU A 222 3.43 6.99 -1.44
C LEU A 222 4.54 5.99 -1.80
N LEU A 223 4.27 5.02 -2.67
CA LEU A 223 5.29 4.07 -3.14
C LEU A 223 6.48 4.80 -3.77
N ARG A 224 6.22 5.80 -4.62
CA ARG A 224 7.28 6.59 -5.26
C ARG A 224 8.17 7.31 -4.26
N LEU A 225 7.57 7.88 -3.21
CA LEU A 225 8.27 8.52 -2.11
C LEU A 225 9.14 7.50 -1.38
N LEU A 226 8.59 6.34 -1.01
CA LEU A 226 9.31 5.29 -0.28
C LEU A 226 10.47 4.72 -1.10
N ALA A 227 10.21 4.35 -2.36
CA ALA A 227 11.23 3.88 -3.29
C ALA A 227 12.38 4.90 -3.41
N THR A 228 12.04 6.18 -3.58
CA THR A 228 13.02 7.26 -3.64
C THR A 228 13.82 7.41 -2.34
N CYS A 229 13.16 7.33 -1.18
CA CYS A 229 13.79 7.43 0.13
C CYS A 229 14.75 6.26 0.38
N TYR A 230 14.33 5.03 0.09
CA TYR A 230 15.17 3.83 0.20
C TYR A 230 16.37 3.91 -0.74
N ASP A 231 16.14 4.24 -2.01
CA ASP A 231 17.20 4.36 -3.01
C ASP A 231 18.23 5.42 -2.62
N THR A 232 17.77 6.59 -2.16
CA THR A 232 18.65 7.68 -1.69
C THR A 232 19.41 7.30 -0.41
N ARG A 233 18.77 6.55 0.50
CA ARG A 233 19.38 6.12 1.78
C ARG A 233 20.52 5.14 1.55
N TYR A 234 20.37 4.24 0.60
CA TYR A 234 21.31 3.16 0.32
C TYR A 234 22.14 3.38 -0.95
N GLY A 235 22.12 4.58 -1.53
CA GLY A 235 23.00 4.96 -2.64
C GLY A 235 22.72 4.23 -3.95
N GLY A 236 21.44 3.99 -4.28
CA GLY A 236 21.04 3.38 -5.55
C GLY A 236 20.68 1.89 -5.47
N VAL A 237 20.78 1.27 -4.29
CA VAL A 237 20.54 -0.18 -4.08
C VAL A 237 19.53 -0.47 -2.98
N GLY A 238 18.72 0.52 -2.61
CA GLY A 238 17.81 0.43 -1.46
C GLY A 238 16.48 -0.26 -1.72
N LEU A 239 16.15 -0.55 -2.97
CA LEU A 239 14.83 -1.06 -3.34
C LEU A 239 14.54 -2.48 -2.86
N GLY A 240 15.56 -3.24 -2.43
CA GLY A 240 15.38 -4.54 -1.78
C GLY A 240 14.65 -4.47 -0.44
N GLU A 241 14.46 -3.28 0.14
CA GLU A 241 13.71 -3.11 1.40
C GLU A 241 12.18 -3.09 1.17
N ILE A 242 11.73 -2.97 -0.08
CA ILE A 242 10.32 -2.92 -0.48
C ILE A 242 10.03 -3.81 -1.69
N ASP A 243 10.91 -4.76 -2.01
CA ASP A 243 10.78 -5.61 -3.20
C ASP A 243 9.63 -6.62 -3.09
N ALA A 244 9.22 -7.00 -1.87
CA ALA A 244 8.04 -7.83 -1.63
C ALA A 244 6.77 -7.28 -2.32
N VAL A 245 6.66 -5.95 -2.52
CA VAL A 245 5.49 -5.35 -3.17
C VAL A 245 5.47 -5.55 -4.70
N LEU A 246 6.58 -6.02 -5.30
CA LEU A 246 6.66 -6.32 -6.73
C LEU A 246 5.91 -7.59 -7.11
N GLY A 247 6.01 -8.62 -6.29
CA GLY A 247 5.50 -9.95 -6.61
C GLY A 247 4.25 -10.34 -5.83
N CYS A 248 3.89 -9.57 -4.80
CA CYS A 248 2.69 -9.81 -4.02
C CYS A 248 1.40 -9.76 -4.88
N PRO A 249 0.42 -10.62 -4.58
CA PRO A 249 -0.88 -10.56 -5.23
C PRO A 249 -1.65 -9.29 -4.88
N MET A 250 -2.65 -8.99 -5.70
CA MET A 250 -3.63 -7.93 -5.45
C MET A 250 -5.00 -8.55 -5.22
N LEU A 251 -5.68 -8.15 -4.14
CA LEU A 251 -7.08 -8.50 -3.92
C LEU A 251 -7.97 -7.61 -4.80
N LEU A 252 -8.51 -8.21 -5.86
CA LEU A 252 -9.24 -7.53 -6.93
C LEU A 252 -10.59 -8.22 -7.15
N PRO A 253 -11.53 -7.58 -7.87
CA PRO A 253 -12.68 -8.29 -8.41
C PRO A 253 -12.22 -9.48 -9.26
N SER A 254 -12.98 -10.57 -9.17
CA SER A 254 -12.73 -11.78 -9.93
C SER A 254 -12.67 -11.50 -11.43
N GLU A 255 -11.97 -12.35 -12.17
CA GLU A 255 -11.87 -12.21 -13.64
C GLU A 255 -13.25 -12.16 -14.31
N HIS A 256 -14.20 -12.96 -13.82
CA HIS A 256 -15.58 -12.96 -14.30
C HIS A 256 -16.29 -11.61 -14.06
N SER A 257 -16.08 -11.00 -12.89
CA SER A 257 -16.71 -9.74 -12.50
C SER A 257 -16.26 -8.55 -13.35
N VAL A 258 -14.99 -8.53 -13.79
CA VAL A 258 -14.49 -7.50 -14.73
C VAL A 258 -14.76 -7.84 -16.19
N GLY A 259 -15.16 -9.08 -16.48
CA GLY A 259 -15.39 -9.60 -17.83
C GLY A 259 -16.88 -9.80 -18.12
N TYR A 260 -17.28 -11.06 -18.25
CA TYR A 260 -18.61 -11.46 -18.72
C TYR A 260 -19.74 -10.97 -17.80
N ASP A 261 -19.55 -11.08 -16.48
CA ASP A 261 -20.58 -10.79 -15.48
C ASP A 261 -20.65 -9.30 -15.15
N PHE A 262 -19.75 -8.47 -15.71
CA PHE A 262 -19.71 -7.04 -15.45
C PHE A 262 -21.05 -6.35 -15.72
N ARG A 263 -21.81 -6.82 -16.71
CA ARG A 263 -23.12 -6.25 -17.05
C ARG A 263 -24.17 -6.51 -15.98
N ASP A 264 -24.04 -7.62 -15.25
CA ASP A 264 -24.99 -8.07 -14.24
C ASP A 264 -24.69 -7.48 -12.85
N LEU A 265 -23.51 -6.89 -12.68
CA LEU A 265 -23.15 -6.14 -11.48
C LEU A 265 -24.08 -4.92 -11.28
N SER A 266 -24.37 -4.62 -10.01
CA SER A 266 -25.04 -3.37 -9.63
C SER A 266 -24.18 -2.14 -9.98
N PRO A 267 -24.76 -0.94 -10.11
CA PRO A 267 -23.98 0.27 -10.40
C PRO A 267 -22.80 0.52 -9.44
N PRO A 268 -22.96 0.37 -8.10
CA PRO A 268 -21.83 0.50 -7.17
C PRO A 268 -20.74 -0.55 -7.42
N GLN A 269 -21.11 -1.81 -7.66
CA GLN A 269 -20.14 -2.88 -7.96
C GLN A 269 -19.39 -2.63 -9.28
N LYS A 270 -20.08 -2.11 -10.31
CA LYS A 270 -19.45 -1.69 -11.58
C LYS A 270 -18.42 -0.60 -11.35
N TRP A 271 -18.75 0.41 -10.53
CA TRP A 271 -17.82 1.45 -10.16
C TRP A 271 -16.60 0.88 -9.43
N THR A 272 -16.81 0.04 -8.41
CA THR A 272 -15.73 -0.62 -7.67
C THR A 272 -14.83 -1.42 -8.62
N ALA A 273 -15.42 -2.21 -9.52
CA ALA A 273 -14.66 -3.02 -10.46
C ALA A 273 -13.81 -2.18 -11.44
N ALA A 274 -14.38 -1.09 -11.96
CA ALA A 274 -13.67 -0.15 -12.83
C ALA A 274 -12.55 0.58 -12.07
N ALA A 275 -12.83 1.04 -10.84
CA ALA A 275 -11.85 1.73 -10.00
C ALA A 275 -10.70 0.79 -9.60
N CYS A 276 -10.98 -0.45 -9.23
CA CYS A 276 -9.95 -1.45 -8.93
C CYS A 276 -9.03 -1.64 -10.14
N SER A 277 -9.61 -1.79 -11.34
CA SER A 277 -8.84 -1.95 -12.58
C SER A 277 -7.96 -0.74 -12.89
N TYR A 278 -8.47 0.47 -12.68
CA TYR A 278 -7.72 1.71 -12.89
C TYR A 278 -6.56 1.86 -11.90
N HIS A 279 -6.82 1.65 -10.61
CA HIS A 279 -5.83 1.79 -9.56
C HIS A 279 -4.78 0.67 -9.60
N SER A 280 -5.15 -0.57 -9.93
CA SER A 280 -4.19 -1.65 -10.13
C SER A 280 -3.30 -1.41 -11.35
N ALA A 281 -3.84 -0.89 -12.46
CA ALA A 281 -3.03 -0.51 -13.61
C ALA A 281 -2.03 0.62 -13.28
N SER A 282 -2.48 1.61 -12.51
CA SER A 282 -1.63 2.71 -12.04
C SER A 282 -0.52 2.21 -11.10
N TRP A 283 -0.85 1.27 -10.21
CA TRP A 283 0.10 0.59 -9.34
C TRP A 283 1.17 -0.18 -10.11
N CYS A 284 0.77 -1.03 -11.07
CA CYS A 284 1.72 -1.75 -11.92
C CYS A 284 2.65 -0.79 -12.68
N ARG A 285 2.12 0.33 -13.20
CA ARG A 285 2.94 1.36 -13.85
C ARG A 285 3.94 1.95 -12.87
N GLU A 286 3.56 2.20 -11.62
CA GLU A 286 4.45 2.76 -10.63
C GLU A 286 5.52 1.78 -10.15
N LEU A 287 5.18 0.50 -10.00
CA LEU A 287 6.14 -0.58 -9.76
C LEU A 287 7.18 -0.61 -10.88
N ILE A 288 6.76 -0.61 -12.15
CA ILE A 288 7.68 -0.58 -13.29
C ILE A 288 8.58 0.67 -13.23
N ASN A 289 8.00 1.85 -13.00
CA ASN A 289 8.78 3.09 -12.92
C ASN A 289 9.81 3.08 -11.79
N SER A 290 9.47 2.47 -10.65
CA SER A 290 10.32 2.44 -9.46
C SER A 290 11.45 1.42 -9.59
N PHE A 291 11.17 0.24 -10.16
CA PHE A 291 12.10 -0.89 -10.13
C PHE A 291 12.79 -1.20 -11.47
N ALA A 292 12.38 -0.60 -12.59
CA ALA A 292 12.97 -0.89 -13.91
C ALA A 292 14.49 -0.75 -13.96
N TYR A 293 15.04 0.27 -13.28
CA TYR A 293 16.50 0.47 -13.24
C TYR A 293 17.21 -0.55 -12.37
N SER A 294 16.62 -0.96 -11.24
CA SER A 294 17.19 -2.01 -10.40
C SER A 294 17.33 -3.33 -11.18
N ALA A 295 16.28 -3.73 -11.90
CA ALA A 295 16.26 -4.96 -12.70
C ALA A 295 17.31 -4.95 -13.84
N ALA A 296 17.57 -3.79 -14.45
CA ALA A 296 18.51 -3.69 -15.57
C ALA A 296 19.98 -3.91 -15.17
N PHE A 297 20.39 -3.45 -13.97
CA PHE A 297 21.80 -3.41 -13.59
C PHE A 297 22.28 -4.59 -12.71
N HIS A 298 21.38 -5.39 -12.15
CA HIS A 298 21.73 -6.62 -11.42
C HIS A 298 22.27 -7.75 -12.32
N SER A 299 22.14 -7.62 -13.65
CA SER A 299 22.63 -8.60 -14.63
C SER A 299 24.15 -8.54 -14.91
N SER A 300 24.87 -7.59 -14.31
CA SER A 300 26.28 -7.30 -14.66
C SER A 300 27.33 -7.72 -13.63
N SER A 301 26.93 -8.17 -12.43
CA SER A 301 27.87 -8.51 -11.34
C SER A 301 28.06 -10.00 -11.08
N SER A 302 27.19 -10.87 -11.61
CA SER A 302 27.27 -12.33 -11.41
C SER A 302 28.19 -13.09 -12.38
N SER A 303 28.81 -12.40 -13.36
CA SER A 303 29.67 -13.02 -14.37
C SER A 303 31.18 -12.94 -14.09
N SER A 304 31.61 -12.60 -12.86
CA SER A 304 33.05 -12.45 -12.53
C SER A 304 33.58 -13.35 -11.40
N GLN A 305 32.84 -14.37 -10.96
CA GLN A 305 33.38 -15.41 -10.07
C GLN A 305 33.18 -16.80 -10.65
N GLY A 306 34.18 -17.27 -11.40
CA GLY A 306 34.22 -18.66 -11.86
C GLY A 306 35.23 -18.94 -12.96
N GLU A 307 36.54 -18.73 -12.69
CA GLU A 307 37.64 -19.57 -13.21
C GLU A 307 39.00 -18.93 -12.82
N VAL A 308 39.51 -19.24 -11.63
CA VAL A 308 40.95 -19.43 -11.40
C VAL A 308 41.12 -20.44 -10.26
N ALA A 309 41.41 -21.69 -10.64
CA ALA A 309 42.29 -22.69 -10.02
C ALA A 309 41.80 -24.11 -10.33
#